data_AF-A0A2E3AUA4-F1
#
_entry.id   AF-A0A2E3AUA4-F1
#
_cell.length_a   1.000
_cell.length_b   1.000
_cell.length_c   1.000
_cell.angle_alpha   90.00
_cell.angle_beta   90.00
_cell.angle_gamma   90.00
#
_symmetry.space_group_name_H-M   'P 1'
#
loop_
_entity.id
_entity.type
_entity.pdbx_description
1 polymer ?
#
loop_
_entity_poly.entity_id
_entity_poly.type
_entity_poly.pdbx_seq_one_letter_code
_entity_poly.pdbx_strand_id
1 'polypeptide(L)'
;MTGSDGAKTNFVNLTQVMEVNSKAVSNVISGLQTTGHIMYRLIYISTASDALTAADIDDIVETAIRNNEPRNITGVLVYNGLNFLQVLEGTRADVENIYNRILLDTRHVSVTTVLTETAEIRIFSGWHMAGRKTMALAGHRDYDKMNDVHDVLDRQIPGHVRQVLENFTSLKGI
;
A
#
# COMPACT_ATOMS: atom_id res chain seq x y z
N MET A 1 44.74 52.74 49.13
CA MET A 1 44.83 53.02 47.68
C MET A 1 44.76 51.67 46.95
N THR A 2 43.68 51.47 46.16
CA THR A 2 43.62 50.88 44.79
C THR A 2 44.33 49.54 44.53
N GLY A 3 43.80 48.49 43.88
CA GLY A 3 42.60 48.23 43.06
C GLY A 3 42.54 46.69 42.81
N SER A 4 41.37 46.10 42.57
CA SER A 4 40.85 45.66 41.25
C SER A 4 41.75 44.67 40.48
N ASP A 5 41.32 43.41 40.35
CA ASP A 5 41.16 42.62 39.10
C ASP A 5 40.95 41.13 39.45
N GLY A 6 40.12 40.31 38.80
CA GLY A 6 39.29 40.48 37.63
C GLY A 6 38.39 39.23 37.51
N ALA A 7 37.12 39.46 37.18
CA ALA A 7 36.15 38.38 36.94
C ALA A 7 36.51 37.65 35.63
N LYS A 8 36.75 36.34 35.71
CA LYS A 8 36.88 35.48 34.52
C LYS A 8 35.48 35.20 33.97
N THR A 9 35.09 35.90 32.92
CA THR A 9 33.88 35.62 32.15
C THR A 9 34.14 34.44 31.20
N ASN A 10 33.41 33.35 31.39
CA ASN A 10 33.36 32.21 30.47
C ASN A 10 32.63 32.61 29.19
N PHE A 11 33.35 32.71 28.08
CA PHE A 11 32.74 32.81 26.75
C PHE A 11 32.30 31.42 26.29
N VAL A 12 30.99 31.19 26.20
CA VAL A 12 30.43 30.01 25.53
C VAL A 12 30.68 30.16 24.02
N ASN A 13 31.32 29.17 23.41
CA ASN A 13 31.66 29.16 21.99
C ASN A 13 30.37 29.18 21.13
N LEU A 14 30.14 30.27 20.39
CA LEU A 14 28.98 30.49 19.52
C LEU A 14 28.74 29.36 18.51
N THR A 15 29.81 28.68 18.08
CA THR A 15 29.75 27.53 17.17
C THR A 15 29.00 26.35 17.82
N GLN A 16 29.23 26.13 19.11
CA GLN A 16 28.63 25.03 19.87
C GLN A 16 27.15 25.29 20.18
N VAL A 17 26.77 26.56 20.36
CA VAL A 17 25.36 26.96 20.55
C VAL A 17 24.54 26.77 19.25
N MET A 18 25.11 27.07 18.09
CA MET A 18 24.44 26.83 16.80
C MET A 18 24.32 25.35 16.45
N GLU A 19 25.31 24.54 16.79
CA GLU A 19 25.32 23.09 16.51
C GLU A 19 24.34 22.31 17.41
N VAL A 20 24.19 22.73 18.67
CA VAL A 20 23.16 22.20 19.59
C VAL A 20 21.75 22.56 19.11
N ASN A 21 21.54 23.77 18.57
CA ASN A 21 20.26 24.15 17.97
C ASN A 21 19.94 23.34 16.71
N SER A 22 20.93 23.01 15.86
CA SER A 22 20.72 22.15 14.69
C SER A 22 20.27 20.73 15.08
N LYS A 23 20.93 20.10 16.06
CA LYS A 23 20.55 18.77 16.54
C LYS A 23 19.23 18.76 17.30
N ALA A 24 18.98 19.78 18.13
CA ALA A 24 17.70 19.92 18.83
C ALA A 24 16.55 20.16 17.85
N VAL A 25 16.74 21.00 16.82
CA VAL A 25 15.74 21.22 15.76
C VAL A 25 15.57 19.95 14.92
N SER A 26 16.64 19.24 14.56
CA SER A 26 16.55 17.95 13.87
C SER A 26 15.80 16.90 14.69
N ASN A 27 16.03 16.85 16.00
CA ASN A 27 15.36 15.91 16.91
C ASN A 27 13.91 16.31 17.19
N VAL A 28 13.60 17.60 17.25
CA VAL A 28 12.23 18.12 17.35
C VAL A 28 11.48 17.87 16.04
N ILE A 29 12.09 18.08 14.87
CA ILE A 29 11.50 17.75 13.57
C ILE A 29 11.29 16.23 13.44
N SER A 30 12.26 15.41 13.87
CA SER A 30 12.13 13.95 13.89
C SER A 30 11.06 13.48 14.88
N GLY A 31 10.94 14.14 16.04
CA GLY A 31 9.94 13.86 17.07
C GLY A 31 8.54 14.42 16.77
N LEU A 32 8.42 15.38 15.85
CA LEU A 32 7.16 15.87 15.30
C LEU A 32 6.69 15.04 14.09
N GLN A 33 7.44 14.02 13.66
CA GLN A 33 6.97 13.05 12.67
C GLN A 33 6.03 12.01 13.29
N THR A 34 4.97 12.48 13.95
CA THR A 34 3.72 11.71 14.05
C THR A 34 2.84 12.02 12.83
N THR A 35 3.46 12.20 11.66
CA THR A 35 2.73 12.10 10.40
C THR A 35 2.37 10.64 10.25
N GLY A 36 1.15 10.27 10.61
CA GLY A 36 0.51 9.14 9.94
C GLY A 36 0.67 9.45 8.45
N HIS A 37 1.60 8.77 7.79
CA HIS A 37 1.90 9.07 6.40
C HIS A 37 0.63 8.82 5.65
N ILE A 38 0.04 9.91 5.18
CA ILE A 38 -1.15 9.89 4.36
C ILE A 38 -0.85 8.96 3.18
N MET A 39 -1.49 7.80 3.21
CA MET A 39 -1.32 6.74 2.21
C MET A 39 -2.29 6.98 1.07
N TYR A 40 -1.96 6.47 -0.11
CA TYR A 40 -2.85 6.44 -1.26
C TYR A 40 -3.38 5.03 -1.47
N ARG A 41 -4.69 4.91 -1.68
CA ARG A 41 -5.37 3.67 -2.05
C ARG A 41 -5.95 3.81 -3.44
N LEU A 42 -5.70 2.82 -4.29
CA LEU A 42 -6.30 2.70 -5.62
C LEU A 42 -7.00 1.35 -5.74
N ILE A 43 -8.23 1.36 -6.23
CA ILE A 43 -8.99 0.16 -6.59
C ILE A 43 -9.33 0.25 -8.07
N TYR A 44 -8.99 -0.81 -8.82
CA TYR A 44 -9.36 -0.93 -10.22
C TYR A 44 -10.01 -2.28 -10.50
N ILE A 45 -10.79 -2.33 -11.59
CA ILE A 45 -11.35 -3.54 -12.18
C ILE A 45 -10.85 -3.66 -13.62
N SER A 46 -10.66 -4.88 -14.10
CA SER A 46 -10.30 -5.17 -15.50
C SER A 46 -10.84 -6.53 -15.92
N THR A 47 -10.97 -6.78 -17.21
CA THR A 47 -11.38 -8.08 -17.75
C THR A 47 -10.15 -8.91 -18.09
N ALA A 48 -10.11 -10.18 -17.68
CA ALA A 48 -9.05 -11.10 -18.06
C ALA A 48 -9.02 -11.30 -19.58
N SER A 49 -7.82 -11.47 -20.13
CA SER A 49 -7.65 -11.87 -21.52
C SER A 49 -8.13 -13.31 -21.71
N ASP A 50 -8.67 -13.63 -22.89
CA ASP A 50 -9.10 -14.99 -23.25
C ASP A 50 -7.95 -16.01 -23.21
N ALA A 51 -6.69 -15.54 -23.33
CA ALA A 51 -5.50 -16.37 -23.24
C ALA A 51 -5.01 -16.64 -21.82
N LEU A 52 -5.66 -16.05 -20.79
CA LEU A 52 -5.23 -16.18 -19.39
C LEU A 52 -5.38 -17.64 -18.92
N THR A 53 -4.29 -18.21 -18.41
CA THR A 53 -4.26 -19.54 -17.81
C THR A 53 -4.30 -19.46 -16.28
N ALA A 54 -4.47 -20.61 -15.62
CA ALA A 54 -4.36 -20.67 -14.17
C ALA A 54 -2.93 -20.32 -13.68
N ALA A 55 -1.90 -20.76 -14.41
CA ALA A 55 -0.50 -20.46 -14.07
C ALA A 55 -0.19 -18.95 -14.17
N ASP A 56 -0.82 -18.25 -15.12
CA ASP A 56 -0.65 -16.80 -15.24
C ASP A 56 -1.11 -16.04 -13.99
N ILE A 57 -2.12 -16.54 -13.28
CA ILE A 57 -2.63 -15.91 -12.06
C ILE A 57 -1.58 -16.00 -10.95
N ASP A 58 -0.91 -17.15 -10.82
CA ASP A 58 0.19 -17.32 -9.87
C ASP A 58 1.34 -16.41 -10.19
N ASP A 59 1.74 -16.39 -11.47
CA ASP A 59 2.81 -15.54 -11.94
C ASP A 59 2.50 -14.05 -11.70
N ILE A 60 1.24 -13.62 -11.84
CA ILE A 60 0.80 -12.27 -11.49
C ILE A 60 1.02 -12.00 -10.00
N VAL A 61 0.56 -12.89 -9.12
CA VAL A 61 0.66 -12.69 -7.66
C VAL A 61 2.12 -12.68 -7.21
N GLU A 62 2.94 -13.62 -7.67
CA GLU A 62 4.36 -13.67 -7.34
C GLU A 62 5.12 -12.45 -7.86
N THR A 63 4.80 -12.03 -9.09
CA THR A 63 5.37 -10.80 -9.68
C THR A 63 4.95 -9.57 -8.89
N ALA A 64 3.70 -9.50 -8.45
CA ALA A 64 3.20 -8.40 -7.63
C ALA A 64 3.94 -8.35 -6.28
N ILE A 65 4.05 -9.47 -5.55
CA ILE A 65 4.78 -9.53 -4.27
C ILE A 65 6.21 -9.00 -4.43
N ARG A 66 6.95 -9.53 -5.43
CA ARG A 66 8.35 -9.16 -5.71
C ARG A 66 8.53 -7.68 -6.06
N ASN A 67 7.56 -7.09 -6.76
CA ASN A 67 7.60 -5.66 -7.12
C ASN A 67 7.14 -4.75 -5.96
N ASN A 68 6.18 -5.21 -5.16
CA ASN A 68 5.51 -4.40 -4.15
C ASN A 68 6.30 -4.31 -2.84
N GLU A 69 6.96 -5.39 -2.43
CA GLU A 69 7.70 -5.46 -1.17
C GLU A 69 8.77 -4.36 -1.03
N PRO A 70 9.69 -4.13 -2.00
CA PRO A 70 10.70 -3.08 -1.87
C PRO A 70 10.13 -1.65 -1.84
N ARG A 71 8.87 -1.48 -2.24
CA ARG A 71 8.15 -0.19 -2.31
C ARG A 71 7.16 -0.02 -1.15
N ASN A 72 7.11 -0.98 -0.23
CA ASN A 72 6.12 -1.04 0.84
C ASN A 72 4.68 -0.85 0.30
N ILE A 73 4.39 -1.44 -0.86
CA ILE A 73 3.03 -1.50 -1.38
C ILE A 73 2.36 -2.73 -0.77
N THR A 74 1.09 -2.57 -0.38
CA THR A 74 0.24 -3.65 0.10
C THR A 74 -1.05 -3.72 -0.71
N GLY A 75 -1.77 -4.84 -0.60
CA GLY A 75 -3.02 -4.98 -1.34
C GLY A 75 -3.54 -6.40 -1.47
N VAL A 76 -4.60 -6.51 -2.26
CA VAL A 76 -5.22 -7.78 -2.65
C VAL A 76 -5.59 -7.76 -4.13
N LEU A 77 -5.39 -8.89 -4.80
CA LEU A 77 -5.88 -9.19 -6.14
C LEU A 77 -6.97 -10.25 -6.03
N VAL A 78 -8.14 -9.97 -6.59
CA VAL A 78 -9.28 -10.88 -6.66
C VAL A 78 -9.60 -11.19 -8.11
N TYR A 79 -9.67 -12.46 -8.46
CA TYR A 79 -10.09 -12.94 -9.79
C TYR A 79 -11.36 -13.76 -9.67
N ASN A 80 -12.43 -13.42 -10.41
CA ASN A 80 -13.71 -14.13 -10.31
C ASN A 80 -13.97 -15.12 -11.47
N GLY A 81 -12.97 -15.40 -12.30
CA GLY A 81 -13.11 -16.24 -13.50
C GLY A 81 -13.30 -15.46 -14.80
N LEU A 82 -13.62 -14.16 -14.71
CA LEU A 82 -13.73 -13.27 -15.89
C LEU A 82 -13.03 -11.94 -15.67
N ASN A 83 -13.14 -11.38 -14.47
CA ASN A 83 -12.61 -10.07 -14.15
C ASN A 83 -11.61 -10.16 -13.00
N PHE A 84 -10.70 -9.20 -12.98
CA PHE A 84 -9.85 -8.87 -11.84
C PHE A 84 -10.38 -7.64 -11.12
N LEU A 85 -10.25 -7.63 -9.80
CA LEU A 85 -10.28 -6.46 -8.95
C LEU A 85 -8.99 -6.42 -8.17
N GLN A 86 -8.29 -5.29 -8.16
CA GLN A 86 -7.10 -5.14 -7.32
C GLN A 86 -7.19 -3.88 -6.47
N VAL A 87 -6.78 -4.01 -5.22
CA VAL A 87 -6.54 -2.90 -4.30
C VAL A 87 -5.03 -2.73 -4.14
N LEU A 88 -4.54 -1.50 -4.29
CA LEU A 88 -3.14 -1.11 -4.06
C LEU A 88 -3.09 -0.01 -3.00
N GLU A 89 -2.18 -0.17 -2.04
CA GLU A 89 -2.01 0.72 -0.89
C GLU A 89 -0.53 1.08 -0.71
N GLY A 90 -0.18 2.36 -0.67
CA GLY A 90 1.21 2.80 -0.53
C GLY A 90 1.38 4.31 -0.66
N THR A 91 2.59 4.76 -0.98
CA THR A 91 2.76 6.16 -1.38
C THR A 91 2.05 6.38 -2.72
N ARG A 92 1.52 7.59 -2.96
CA ARG A 92 0.86 7.90 -4.22
C ARG A 92 1.76 7.63 -5.43
N ALA A 93 3.01 8.07 -5.36
CA ALA A 93 3.97 7.91 -6.45
C ALA A 93 4.25 6.42 -6.75
N ASP A 94 4.45 5.59 -5.72
CA ASP A 94 4.72 4.17 -5.94
C ASP A 94 3.48 3.44 -6.48
N VAL A 95 2.30 3.74 -5.95
CA VAL A 95 1.03 3.14 -6.42
C VAL A 95 0.77 3.51 -7.88
N GLU A 96 0.90 4.79 -8.24
CA GLU A 96 0.72 5.25 -9.64
C GLU A 96 1.76 4.61 -10.57
N ASN A 97 3.02 4.46 -10.13
CA ASN A 97 4.06 3.79 -10.91
C ASN A 97 3.76 2.31 -11.17
N ILE A 98 3.27 1.58 -10.16
CA ILE A 98 2.86 0.18 -10.34
C ILE A 98 1.62 0.11 -11.22
N TYR A 99 0.64 0.97 -11.00
CA TYR A 99 -0.59 1.00 -11.77
C TYR A 99 -0.32 1.27 -13.27
N ASN A 100 0.61 2.16 -13.61
CA ASN A 100 1.00 2.40 -15.00
C ASN A 100 1.62 1.16 -15.66
N ARG A 101 2.33 0.31 -14.92
CA ARG A 101 2.85 -0.96 -15.44
C ARG A 101 1.73 -1.98 -15.65
N ILE A 102 0.78 -2.01 -14.71
CA ILE A 102 -0.41 -2.86 -14.79
C ILE A 102 -1.22 -2.52 -16.05
N LEU A 103 -1.44 -1.23 -16.35
CA LEU A 103 -2.17 -0.80 -17.55
C LEU A 103 -1.62 -1.33 -18.88
N LEU A 104 -0.36 -1.77 -18.90
CA LEU A 104 0.34 -2.29 -20.08
C LEU A 104 0.41 -3.83 -20.10
N ASP A 105 -0.08 -4.51 -19.06
CA ASP A 105 -0.06 -5.96 -18.99
C ASP A 105 -1.05 -6.54 -20.01
N THR A 106 -0.61 -7.49 -20.84
CA THR A 106 -1.47 -8.06 -21.90
C THR A 106 -2.40 -9.15 -21.39
N ARG A 107 -2.28 -9.56 -20.12
CA ARG A 107 -3.12 -10.60 -19.50
C ARG A 107 -4.51 -10.10 -19.11
N HIS A 108 -4.76 -8.80 -19.25
CA HIS A 108 -6.08 -8.19 -19.02
C HIS A 108 -6.34 -7.01 -19.97
N VAL A 109 -7.59 -6.59 -20.07
CA VAL A 109 -8.07 -5.48 -20.88
C VAL A 109 -9.14 -4.69 -20.12
N SER A 110 -9.62 -3.59 -20.71
CA SER A 110 -10.74 -2.81 -20.19
C SER A 110 -10.56 -2.35 -18.73
N VAL A 111 -9.35 -1.86 -18.41
CA VAL A 111 -9.02 -1.40 -17.06
C VAL A 111 -9.81 -0.15 -16.70
N THR A 112 -10.50 -0.17 -15.58
CA THR A 112 -11.31 0.93 -15.05
C THR A 112 -10.95 1.18 -13.58
N THR A 113 -10.52 2.40 -13.26
CA THR A 113 -10.34 2.84 -11.87
C THR A 113 -11.71 3.04 -11.22
N VAL A 114 -11.95 2.33 -10.12
CA VAL A 114 -13.22 2.39 -9.36
C VAL A 114 -13.13 3.40 -8.22
N LEU A 115 -11.99 3.44 -7.54
CA LEU A 115 -11.77 4.30 -6.38
C LEU A 115 -10.31 4.73 -6.34
N THR A 116 -10.10 5.99 -6.03
CA THR A 116 -8.82 6.48 -5.54
C THR A 116 -9.06 7.33 -4.33
N GLU A 117 -8.32 7.11 -3.26
CA GLU A 117 -8.47 7.91 -2.06
C GLU A 117 -7.18 8.07 -1.29
N THR A 118 -7.21 9.10 -0.48
CA THR A 118 -6.27 9.33 0.59
C THR A 118 -6.74 8.54 1.81
N ALA A 119 -5.87 7.74 2.42
CA ALA A 119 -6.21 6.87 3.53
C ALA A 119 -5.18 6.98 4.67
N GLU A 120 -5.66 6.91 5.91
CA GLU A 120 -4.82 7.00 7.11
C GLU A 120 -4.31 5.64 7.57
N ILE A 121 -5.01 4.55 7.21
CA ILE A 121 -4.69 3.19 7.61
C ILE A 121 -4.65 2.23 6.41
N ARG A 122 -3.69 1.30 6.44
CA ARG A 122 -3.64 0.14 5.54
C ARG A 122 -4.74 -0.84 5.93
N ILE A 123 -5.53 -1.27 4.96
CA ILE A 123 -6.45 -2.38 5.15
C ILE A 123 -5.66 -3.69 5.09
N PHE A 124 -4.70 -3.80 4.17
CA PHE A 124 -3.99 -5.05 3.88
C PHE A 124 -2.55 -5.01 4.43
N SER A 125 -2.34 -4.44 5.62
CA SER A 125 -1.01 -4.41 6.24
C SER A 125 -0.39 -5.80 6.33
N GLY A 126 0.90 -5.90 6.04
CA GLY A 126 1.63 -7.18 5.99
C GLY A 126 1.43 -8.00 4.71
N TRP A 127 0.52 -7.60 3.81
CA TRP A 127 0.32 -8.28 2.54
C TRP A 127 0.81 -7.44 1.38
N HIS A 128 2.05 -7.69 0.95
CA HIS A 128 2.61 -7.01 -0.22
C HIS A 128 1.81 -7.28 -1.49
N MET A 129 1.20 -8.46 -1.59
CA MET A 129 0.01 -8.73 -2.39
C MET A 129 -0.58 -10.07 -1.93
N ALA A 130 -1.88 -10.12 -1.62
CA ALA A 130 -2.59 -11.38 -1.47
C ALA A 130 -3.36 -11.71 -2.76
N GLY A 131 -3.36 -12.96 -3.20
CA GLY A 131 -4.16 -13.43 -4.33
C GLY A 131 -5.39 -14.19 -3.84
N ARG A 132 -6.57 -13.91 -4.42
CA ARG A 132 -7.81 -14.67 -4.18
C ARG A 132 -8.51 -14.99 -5.49
N LYS A 133 -8.80 -16.27 -5.74
CA LYS A 133 -9.74 -16.68 -6.80
C LYS A 133 -11.14 -16.87 -6.18
N THR A 134 -12.11 -16.11 -6.65
CA THR A 134 -13.53 -16.30 -6.32
C THR A 134 -14.10 -17.32 -7.30
N MET A 135 -14.69 -18.40 -6.78
CA MET A 135 -15.28 -19.45 -7.61
C MET A 135 -16.51 -18.91 -8.36
N ALA A 136 -16.38 -18.70 -9.66
CA ALA A 136 -17.48 -18.86 -10.59
C ALA A 136 -17.06 -19.90 -11.63
N LEU A 137 -17.83 -21.00 -11.68
CA LEU A 137 -17.81 -22.09 -12.66
C LEU A 137 -16.81 -23.24 -12.41
N ALA A 138 -17.39 -24.42 -12.15
CA ALA A 138 -16.87 -25.78 -12.27
C ALA A 138 -15.60 -26.19 -11.49
N GLY A 139 -15.82 -26.85 -10.35
CA GLY A 139 -15.28 -28.20 -10.12
C GLY A 139 -13.80 -28.41 -9.81
N HIS A 140 -12.95 -27.39 -9.85
CA HIS A 140 -11.56 -27.52 -9.37
C HIS A 140 -11.36 -26.70 -8.11
N ARG A 141 -11.38 -27.43 -6.98
CA ARG A 141 -10.77 -26.98 -5.73
C ARG A 141 -9.27 -26.88 -5.99
N ASP A 142 -8.72 -25.72 -5.64
CA ASP A 142 -7.40 -25.54 -4.99
C ASP A 142 -6.81 -24.19 -5.39
N TYR A 143 -6.90 -23.22 -4.48
CA TYR A 143 -5.89 -22.18 -4.22
C TYR A 143 -5.98 -21.80 -2.74
N ASP A 144 -5.38 -22.64 -1.91
CA ASP A 144 -5.05 -22.29 -0.53
C ASP A 144 -3.62 -21.76 -0.51
N LYS A 145 -3.48 -20.44 -0.63
CA LYS A 145 -2.56 -19.65 0.21
C LYS A 145 -3.25 -18.36 0.63
N MET A 146 -4.39 -18.53 1.30
CA MET A 146 -4.90 -17.58 2.27
C MET A 146 -4.83 -18.28 3.63
N ASN A 147 -3.68 -18.17 4.30
CA ASN A 147 -3.68 -18.45 5.74
C ASN A 147 -4.53 -17.34 6.37
N ASP A 148 -5.73 -17.70 6.81
CA ASP A 148 -6.79 -16.86 7.39
C ASP A 148 -7.65 -16.01 6.43
N VAL A 149 -8.65 -16.67 5.84
CA VAL A 149 -9.94 -16.04 5.45
C VAL A 149 -10.60 -15.27 6.61
N HIS A 150 -10.28 -15.59 7.87
CA HIS A 150 -10.76 -14.83 9.04
C HIS A 150 -10.16 -13.41 9.09
N ASP A 151 -8.91 -13.23 8.66
CA ASP A 151 -8.17 -11.97 8.79
C ASP A 151 -8.70 -10.86 7.87
N VAL A 152 -9.36 -11.20 6.74
CA VAL A 152 -10.00 -10.21 5.86
C VAL A 152 -11.28 -9.63 6.47
N LEU A 153 -12.06 -10.46 7.16
CA LEU A 153 -13.33 -10.04 7.77
C LEU A 153 -13.12 -9.27 9.07
N ASP A 154 -12.02 -9.53 9.77
CA ASP A 154 -11.63 -8.84 11.01
C ASP A 154 -11.00 -7.46 10.76
N ARG A 155 -10.62 -7.17 9.51
CA ARG A 155 -10.09 -5.84 9.14
C ARG A 155 -11.18 -4.79 9.16
N GLN A 156 -10.82 -3.62 9.69
CA GLN A 156 -11.64 -2.41 9.64
C GLN A 156 -11.68 -1.84 8.21
N ILE A 157 -12.36 -2.55 7.30
CA ILE A 157 -12.58 -2.12 5.93
C ILE A 157 -13.61 -0.98 5.94
N PRO A 158 -13.27 0.23 5.44
CA PRO A 158 -14.22 1.32 5.29
C PRO A 158 -15.45 0.88 4.46
N GLY A 159 -16.63 1.35 4.83
CA GLY A 159 -17.90 0.86 4.25
C GLY A 159 -17.95 0.95 2.71
N HIS A 160 -17.41 2.02 2.12
CA HIS A 160 -17.36 2.17 0.67
C HIS A 160 -16.39 1.19 -0.01
N VAL A 161 -15.25 0.90 0.61
CA VAL A 161 -14.31 -0.13 0.11
C VAL A 161 -14.96 -1.52 0.20
N ARG A 162 -15.64 -1.81 1.31
CA ARG A 162 -16.39 -3.06 1.50
C ARG A 162 -17.44 -3.23 0.41
N GLN A 163 -18.24 -2.19 0.13
CA GLN A 163 -19.26 -2.22 -0.90
C GLN A 163 -18.68 -2.54 -2.29
N VAL A 164 -17.52 -1.95 -2.63
CA VAL A 164 -16.83 -2.24 -3.90
C VAL A 164 -16.43 -3.72 -3.99
N LEU A 165 -15.85 -4.27 -2.91
CA LEU A 165 -15.47 -5.69 -2.86
C LEU A 165 -16.68 -6.62 -2.96
N GLU A 166 -17.76 -6.33 -2.21
CA GLU A 166 -18.99 -7.11 -2.22
C GLU A 166 -19.69 -7.09 -3.59
N ASN A 167 -19.80 -5.90 -4.19
CA ASN A 167 -20.35 -5.74 -5.55
C ASN A 167 -19.56 -6.57 -6.55
N PHE A 168 -18.23 -6.52 -6.50
CA PHE A 168 -17.39 -7.31 -7.39
C PHE A 168 -17.58 -8.82 -7.22
N THR A 169 -17.68 -9.30 -5.97
CA THR A 169 -17.90 -10.72 -5.70
C THR A 169 -19.31 -11.21 -6.06
N SER A 170 -20.30 -10.31 -6.09
CA SER A 170 -21.69 -10.63 -6.45
C SER A 170 -21.99 -10.50 -7.94
N LEU A 171 -21.09 -9.88 -8.73
CA LEU A 171 -21.15 -9.90 -10.19
C LEU A 171 -20.97 -11.35 -10.70
N LYS A 172 -22.09 -12.08 -10.79
CA LYS A 172 -22.19 -13.29 -11.59
C LYS A 172 -22.06 -12.88 -13.05
N GLY A 173 -21.20 -13.58 -13.79
CA GLY A 173 -21.07 -13.42 -15.24
C GLY A 173 -22.47 -13.36 -15.87
N ILE A 174 -22.72 -12.26 -16.58
CA ILE A 174 -23.91 -12.06 -17.39
C ILE A 174 -23.95 -13.15 -18.47
#